data_AF-A0A8T4Z3W5-F1
#
_entry.id   AF-A0A8T4Z3W5-F1
#
_cell.length_a   1.000
_cell.length_b   1.000
_cell.length_c   1.000
_cell.angle_alpha   90.00
_cell.angle_beta   90.00
_cell.angle_gamma   90.00
#
_symmetry.space_group_name_H-M   'P 1'
#
loop_
_entity.id
_entity.type
_entity.pdbx_description
1 polymer ?
#
loop_
_entity_poly.entity_id
_entity_poly.type
_entity_poly.pdbx_seq_one_letter_code
_entity_poly.pdbx_strand_id
1 'polypeptide(L)'
;MLEELDILKDSCVIITSDHGDELNEHGGLSHDGKMYQELIHIPLLLFETSREKGSIFEAFVSNIDIPPIIVNLFGIKLVKEFAGQNLIPCKSIRRKGMFR
;
A
#
# COMPACT_ATOMS: atom_id res chain seq x y z
N MET A 1 -12.08 -17.46 8.24
CA MET A 1 -11.37 -17.18 9.52
C MET A 1 -11.76 -15.83 10.15
N LEU A 2 -11.39 -14.65 9.61
CA LEU A 2 -11.72 -13.36 10.28
C LEU A 2 -13.23 -13.08 10.37
N GLU A 3 -13.98 -13.39 9.30
CA GLU A 3 -15.45 -13.32 9.28
C GLU A 3 -16.09 -14.32 10.24
N GLU A 4 -15.62 -15.57 10.21
CA GLU A 4 -16.11 -16.65 11.09
C GLU A 4 -15.89 -16.34 12.58
N LEU A 5 -14.84 -15.57 12.89
CA LEU A 5 -14.51 -15.11 14.24
C LEU A 5 -15.22 -13.79 14.62
N ASP A 6 -16.03 -13.20 13.73
CA ASP A 6 -16.76 -11.94 13.94
C ASP A 6 -15.87 -10.75 14.36
N ILE A 7 -14.58 -10.79 13.99
CA ILE A 7 -13.60 -9.71 14.26
C ILE A 7 -13.33 -8.83 13.04
N LEU A 8 -13.74 -9.27 11.84
CA LEU A 8 -13.51 -8.49 10.62
C LEU A 8 -14.17 -7.10 10.69
N LYS A 9 -15.32 -6.98 11.37
CA LYS A 9 -16.05 -5.71 11.51
C LYS A 9 -15.28 -4.61 12.26
N ASP A 10 -14.35 -5.01 13.12
CA ASP A 10 -13.50 -4.13 13.92
C ASP A 10 -12.04 -4.14 13.45
N SER A 11 -11.79 -4.68 12.25
CA SER A 11 -10.45 -4.83 11.68
C SER A 11 -10.32 -4.07 10.35
N CYS A 12 -9.12 -3.58 10.09
CA CYS A 12 -8.71 -3.18 8.74
C CYS A 12 -7.74 -4.23 8.20
N VAL A 13 -7.94 -4.67 6.95
CA VAL A 13 -7.08 -5.62 6.27
C VAL A 13 -6.27 -4.89 5.20
N ILE A 14 -4.95 -4.95 5.32
CA ILE A 14 -4.02 -4.40 4.33
C ILE A 14 -3.30 -5.58 3.68
N ILE A 15 -3.39 -5.68 2.35
CA ILE A 15 -2.66 -6.70 1.57
C ILE A 15 -1.67 -5.96 0.68
N THR A 16 -0.40 -6.35 0.76
CA THR A 16 0.67 -5.76 -0.02
C THR A 16 1.83 -6.73 -0.22
N SER A 17 2.87 -6.30 -0.90
CA SER A 17 4.14 -7.02 -1.06
C SER A 17 5.30 -6.09 -0.70
N ASP A 18 6.44 -6.61 -0.29
CA ASP A 18 7.65 -5.82 -0.11
C ASP A 18 8.31 -5.48 -1.45
N HIS A 19 8.24 -6.40 -2.41
CA HIS A 19 8.65 -6.26 -3.81
C HIS A 19 7.83 -7.18 -4.72
N GLY A 20 7.99 -7.03 -6.03
CA GLY A 20 7.53 -8.00 -7.03
C GLY A 20 8.65 -8.93 -7.48
N ASP A 21 8.47 -9.66 -8.59
CA ASP A 21 9.44 -10.65 -9.04
C ASP A 21 9.61 -10.64 -10.56
N GLU A 22 10.84 -10.91 -11.03
CA GLU A 22 11.11 -11.07 -12.46
C GLU A 22 10.93 -12.54 -12.84
N LEU A 23 10.15 -12.77 -13.88
CA LEU A 23 9.81 -14.05 -14.45
C LEU A 23 10.29 -14.14 -15.91
N ASN A 24 11.53 -13.71 -16.16
CA ASN A 24 12.23 -13.73 -17.45
C ASN A 24 11.85 -12.61 -18.45
N GLU A 25 11.20 -11.53 -18.00
CA GLU A 25 10.88 -10.36 -18.84
C GLU A 25 12.14 -9.66 -19.39
N HIS A 26 13.23 -9.65 -18.62
CA HIS A 26 14.51 -9.05 -18.99
C HIS A 26 15.66 -10.07 -19.03
N GLY A 27 15.33 -11.35 -19.20
CA GLY A 27 16.31 -12.45 -19.27
C GLY A 27 16.88 -12.85 -17.90
N GLY A 28 16.30 -12.36 -16.80
CA GLY A 28 16.64 -12.74 -15.44
C GLY A 28 15.49 -13.45 -14.73
N LEU A 29 15.81 -13.95 -13.54
CA LEU A 29 14.83 -14.40 -12.56
C LEU A 29 15.14 -13.68 -11.25
N SER A 30 14.16 -13.62 -10.35
CA SER A 30 14.29 -12.98 -9.04
C SER A 30 14.35 -11.44 -9.12
N HIS A 31 14.54 -10.82 -7.96
CA HIS A 31 14.40 -9.38 -7.73
C HIS A 31 15.74 -8.67 -7.43
N ASP A 32 16.87 -9.37 -7.55
CA ASP A 32 18.17 -8.86 -7.13
C ASP A 32 18.69 -7.71 -8.02
N GLY A 33 18.99 -6.56 -7.39
CA GLY A 33 19.78 -5.47 -7.98
C GLY A 33 19.13 -4.74 -9.16
N LYS A 34 17.81 -4.85 -9.31
CA LYS A 34 17.04 -4.32 -10.45
C LYS A 34 15.89 -3.44 -9.98
N MET A 35 15.38 -2.60 -10.88
CA MET A 35 14.29 -1.65 -10.62
C MET A 35 13.25 -1.66 -11.75
N TYR A 36 13.01 -2.84 -12.34
CA TYR A 36 11.98 -3.00 -13.35
C TYR A 36 10.57 -2.90 -12.76
N GLN A 37 9.58 -2.60 -13.61
CA GLN A 37 8.21 -2.37 -13.18
C GLN A 37 7.66 -3.58 -12.41
N GLU A 38 7.96 -4.78 -12.88
CA GLU A 38 7.57 -6.07 -12.31
C GLU A 38 8.11 -6.26 -10.88
N LEU A 39 9.20 -5.58 -10.53
CA LEU A 39 9.84 -5.64 -9.21
C LEU A 39 9.33 -4.58 -8.23
N ILE A 40 8.89 -3.42 -8.73
CA ILE A 40 8.52 -2.26 -7.87
C ILE A 40 7.02 -1.97 -7.87
N HIS A 41 6.27 -2.47 -8.84
CA HIS A 41 4.83 -2.27 -8.96
C HIS A 41 4.08 -3.38 -8.24
N ILE A 42 4.00 -3.24 -6.93
CA ILE A 42 3.39 -4.19 -6.00
C ILE A 42 1.90 -3.89 -5.76
N PRO A 43 1.10 -4.89 -5.32
CA PRO A 43 -0.26 -4.64 -4.88
C PRO A 43 -0.29 -3.81 -3.58
N LEU A 44 -1.30 -2.96 -3.44
CA LEU A 44 -1.69 -2.34 -2.17
C LEU A 44 -3.21 -2.27 -2.11
N LEU A 45 -3.79 -3.16 -1.33
CA LEU A 45 -5.23 -3.25 -1.10
C LEU A 45 -5.53 -2.91 0.35
N LEU A 46 -6.54 -2.07 0.57
CA LEU A 46 -7.04 -1.71 1.88
C LEU A 46 -8.53 -2.03 1.96
N PHE A 47 -8.88 -2.91 2.89
CA PHE A 47 -10.26 -3.32 3.15
C PHE A 47 -10.69 -2.92 4.56
N GLU A 48 -11.90 -2.39 4.65
CA GLU A 48 -12.54 -1.97 5.89
C GLU A 48 -14.05 -2.13 5.72
N THR A 49 -14.73 -2.74 6.68
CA THR A 49 -16.17 -3.01 6.63
C THR A 49 -17.03 -1.74 6.62
N SER A 50 -16.50 -0.63 7.11
CA SER A 50 -17.18 0.69 7.12
C SER A 50 -17.30 1.32 5.73
N ARG A 51 -16.59 0.80 4.71
CA ARG A 51 -16.59 1.33 3.35
C ARG A 51 -17.61 0.62 2.49
N GLU A 52 -18.66 1.35 2.10
CA GLU A 52 -19.78 0.81 1.31
C GLU A 52 -19.41 0.47 -0.15
N LYS A 53 -18.36 1.10 -0.71
CA LYS A 53 -17.92 0.87 -2.10
C LYS A 53 -16.41 0.83 -2.21
N GLY A 54 -15.93 -0.14 -2.99
CA GLY A 54 -14.54 -0.16 -3.48
C GLY A 54 -14.27 1.05 -4.37
N SER A 55 -13.04 1.57 -4.30
CA SER A 55 -12.55 2.63 -5.17
C SER A 55 -11.09 2.35 -5.55
N ILE A 56 -10.72 2.75 -6.76
CA ILE A 56 -9.35 2.67 -7.24
C ILE A 56 -8.74 4.06 -7.10
N PHE A 57 -7.54 4.13 -6.53
CA PHE A 57 -6.80 5.38 -6.35
C PHE A 57 -5.55 5.39 -7.22
N GLU A 58 -5.58 6.18 -8.27
CA GLU A 58 -4.43 6.39 -9.16
C GLU A 58 -3.49 7.43 -8.54
N ALA A 59 -2.58 6.98 -7.69
CA ALA A 59 -1.54 7.82 -7.10
C ALA A 59 -0.25 7.01 -6.90
N PHE A 60 0.89 7.70 -6.97
CA PHE A 60 2.17 7.10 -6.59
C PHE A 60 2.23 6.93 -5.08
N VAL A 61 2.36 5.68 -4.67
CA VAL A 61 2.47 5.23 -3.28
C VAL A 61 3.74 4.40 -3.10
N SER A 62 4.26 4.39 -1.88
CA SER A 62 5.45 3.61 -1.53
C SER A 62 5.23 2.86 -0.20
N ASN A 63 5.96 1.78 0.02
CA ASN A 63 5.93 1.02 1.29
C ASN A 63 6.19 1.90 2.52
N ILE A 64 6.94 3.00 2.39
CA ILE A 64 7.16 3.96 3.48
C ILE A 64 5.90 4.71 3.92
N ASP A 65 4.87 4.77 3.07
CA ASP A 65 3.58 5.39 3.38
C ASP A 65 2.65 4.48 4.19
N ILE A 66 2.95 3.17 4.30
CA ILE A 66 2.12 2.21 5.04
C ILE A 66 2.07 2.52 6.54
N PRO A 67 3.19 2.76 7.26
CA PRO A 67 3.15 3.12 8.68
C PRO A 67 2.29 4.34 9.01
N PRO A 68 2.41 5.50 8.33
CA PRO A 68 1.54 6.65 8.58
C PRO A 68 0.08 6.41 8.21
N ILE A 69 -0.22 5.54 7.24
CA ILE A 69 -1.60 5.08 6.95
C ILE A 69 -2.17 4.29 8.14
N ILE A 70 -1.41 3.32 8.66
CA ILE A 70 -1.87 2.46 9.78
C ILE A 70 -2.23 3.29 11.01
N VAL A 71 -1.32 4.16 11.47
CA VAL A 71 -1.60 4.98 12.66
C VAL A 71 -2.80 5.89 12.46
N ASN A 72 -3.00 6.41 11.24
CA ASN A 72 -4.15 7.23 10.92
C ASN A 72 -5.48 6.44 10.98
N LEU A 73 -5.51 5.20 10.48
CA LEU A 73 -6.70 4.34 10.52
C LEU A 73 -7.21 4.08 11.94
N PHE A 74 -6.29 3.97 12.90
CA PHE A 74 -6.61 3.71 14.30
C PHE A 74 -6.68 4.98 15.17
N GLY A 75 -6.62 6.17 14.57
CA GLY A 75 -6.64 7.44 15.31
C GLY A 75 -5.43 7.64 16.24
N ILE A 76 -4.33 6.94 15.97
CA ILE A 76 -3.08 7.02 16.72
C ILE A 76 -2.32 8.27 16.25
N LYS A 77 -1.69 8.97 17.20
CA LYS A 77 -0.88 10.15 16.90
C LYS A 77 0.25 9.80 15.94
N LEU A 78 0.39 10.60 14.88
CA LEU A 78 1.45 10.45 13.89
C LEU A 78 2.84 10.58 14.54
N VAL A 79 3.70 9.62 14.22
CA VAL A 79 5.11 9.58 14.62
C VAL A 79 5.91 10.48 13.68
N LYS A 80 6.72 11.40 14.22
CA LYS A 80 7.42 12.42 13.42
C LYS A 80 8.53 11.83 12.56
N GLU A 81 9.01 10.66 12.95
CA GLU A 81 10.12 9.93 12.35
C GLU A 81 9.68 9.16 11.09
N PHE A 82 8.38 9.01 10.84
CA PHE A 82 7.90 8.40 9.60
C PHE A 82 8.23 9.30 8.40
N ALA A 83 8.95 8.74 7.43
CA ALA A 83 9.33 9.43 6.19
C ALA A 83 8.20 9.45 5.14
N GLY A 84 7.25 8.52 5.22
CA GLY A 84 6.08 8.48 4.35
C GLY A 84 5.00 9.49 4.75
N GLN A 85 3.88 9.43 4.04
CA GLN A 85 2.74 10.31 4.27
C GLN A 85 1.48 9.48 4.45
N ASN A 86 0.56 9.95 5.30
CA ASN A 86 -0.78 9.39 5.32
C ASN A 86 -1.50 9.83 4.05
N LEU A 87 -1.91 8.86 3.22
CA LEU A 87 -2.56 9.12 1.94
C LEU A 87 -4.10 9.06 2.02
N ILE A 88 -4.66 8.73 3.18
CA ILE A 88 -6.11 8.55 3.39
C ILE A 88 -6.71 9.76 4.15
N PRO A 89 -7.83 10.35 3.71
CA PRO A 89 -8.64 9.97 2.55
C PRO A 89 -7.99 10.39 1.23
N CYS A 90 -7.92 9.44 0.29
CA CYS A 90 -7.28 9.58 -1.03
C CYS A 90 -8.09 10.50 -1.97
N LYS A 91 -8.29 11.78 -1.61
CA LYS A 91 -8.90 12.79 -2.47
C LYS A 91 -7.78 13.50 -3.24
N SER A 92 -7.33 12.89 -4.33
CA SER A 92 -6.39 13.49 -5.30
C SER A 92 -5.04 13.92 -4.69
N ILE A 93 -4.27 12.98 -4.15
CA ILE A 93 -2.88 13.26 -3.81
C ILE A 93 -2.03 13.19 -5.08
N ARG A 94 -1.79 14.35 -5.70
CA ARG A 94 -0.79 14.47 -6.76
C ARG A 94 0.60 14.55 -6.14
N ARG A 95 1.22 13.40 -5.88
CA ARG A 95 2.69 13.36 -5.76
C ARG A 95 3.28 13.52 -7.15
N LYS A 96 4.10 14.55 -7.36
CA LYS A 96 4.96 14.63 -8.55
C LYS A 96 5.96 13.48 -8.44
N GLY A 97 5.69 12.38 -9.14
CA GLY A 97 6.68 11.34 -9.33
C GLY A 97 7.89 11.92 -10.07
N MET A 98 9.09 11.71 -9.54
CA MET A 98 10.34 12.01 -10.23
C MET A 98 10.81 10.74 -10.95
N PHE A 99 10.04 10.31 -11.93
CA PHE A 99 10.50 9.36 -12.94
C PHE A 99 10.16 9.98 -14.29
N ARG A 100 11.18 10.58 -14.91
CA ARG A 100 11.23 10.94 -16.32
C ARG A 100 12.32 10.13 -16.95
#